data_AF-A0A060I976-F1
#
_entry.id   AF-A0A060I976-F1
#
_cell.length_a   1.000
_cell.length_b   1.000
_cell.length_c   1.000
_cell.angle_alpha   90.00
_cell.angle_beta   90.00
_cell.angle_gamma   90.00
#
_symmetry.space_group_name_H-M   'P 1'
#
loop_
_entity.id
_entity.type
_entity.pdbx_description
1 polymer ?
#
loop_
_entity_poly.entity_id
_entity_poly.type
_entity_poly.pdbx_seq_one_letter_code
_entity_poly.pdbx_strand_id
1 'polypeptide(L)'
;MSRYLAAIAALLAMIPPASHASEARGKSTPPAAKGCVEVSGTALAGMAGGPAYSAAELKCGAKLLLVLQRQTGRDGNLPVWSTIDQVTIAKPSPRHELLQPSYCSSSRFPQDSVFSLGRMVEQPDGSYRSENVVKAWRVDIKRERLAAIPVHGLLCALDPAD
;
A
#
# COMPACT_ATOMS: atom_id res chain seq x y z
N MET A 1 -14.28 -44.91 50.99
CA MET A 1 -13.52 -44.53 49.78
C MET A 1 -14.34 -43.43 49.09
N SER A 2 -13.93 -42.16 49.16
CA SER A 2 -13.19 -41.46 48.10
C SER A 2 -14.04 -41.30 46.82
N ARG A 3 -14.33 -40.15 46.21
CA ARG A 3 -14.02 -38.71 46.40
C ARG A 3 -15.00 -37.96 45.47
N TYR A 4 -15.53 -36.82 45.93
CA TYR A 4 -15.93 -35.60 45.21
C TYR A 4 -16.29 -35.66 43.70
N LEU A 5 -17.58 -35.46 43.37
CA LEU A 5 -17.99 -34.83 42.11
C LEU A 5 -18.34 -33.37 42.40
N ALA A 6 -17.40 -32.47 42.11
CA ALA A 6 -17.56 -31.04 42.25
C ALA A 6 -18.48 -30.50 41.14
N ALA A 7 -19.55 -29.85 41.57
CA ALA A 7 -20.34 -28.92 40.77
C ALA A 7 -19.59 -27.59 40.64
N ILE A 8 -19.33 -27.10 39.43
CA ILE A 8 -19.03 -25.69 39.11
C ILE A 8 -19.52 -25.48 37.65
N ALA A 9 -20.72 -24.97 37.46
CA ALA A 9 -21.09 -23.55 37.34
C ALA A 9 -20.61 -22.91 36.02
N ALA A 10 -21.59 -22.46 35.26
CA ALA A 10 -21.49 -21.82 33.96
C ALA A 10 -20.66 -20.52 33.98
N LEU A 11 -19.86 -20.33 32.95
CA LEU A 11 -19.52 -19.01 32.43
C LEU A 11 -19.52 -19.08 30.89
N LEU A 12 -20.69 -18.77 30.32
CA LEU A 12 -20.82 -18.24 28.97
C LEU A 12 -20.12 -16.87 28.96
N ALA A 13 -18.81 -16.86 28.69
CA ALA A 13 -18.12 -15.66 28.29
C ALA A 13 -18.58 -15.32 26.88
N MET A 14 -19.45 -14.31 26.78
CA MET A 14 -19.84 -13.63 25.55
C MET A 14 -18.59 -13.35 24.72
N ILE A 15 -18.46 -14.03 23.58
CA ILE A 15 -17.55 -13.65 22.51
C ILE A 15 -18.20 -12.43 21.85
N PRO A 16 -17.68 -11.19 22.00
CA PRO A 16 -18.12 -10.14 21.12
C PRO A 16 -17.71 -10.54 19.70
N PRO A 17 -18.61 -10.46 18.70
CA PRO A 17 -18.20 -10.64 17.32
C PRO A 17 -17.08 -9.63 17.06
N ALA A 18 -15.94 -10.13 16.59
CA ALA A 18 -14.89 -9.27 16.06
C ALA A 18 -15.53 -8.43 14.97
N SER A 19 -15.87 -7.19 15.30
CA SER A 19 -16.29 -6.20 14.34
C SER A 19 -15.21 -6.16 13.28
N HIS A 20 -15.57 -6.56 12.06
CA HIS A 20 -14.81 -6.29 10.86
C HIS A 20 -14.38 -4.82 10.93
N ALA A 21 -13.09 -4.60 11.15
CA ALA A 21 -12.46 -3.29 11.00
C ALA A 21 -12.40 -3.01 9.49
N SER A 22 -13.56 -2.72 8.92
CA SER A 22 -13.67 -2.14 7.59
C SER A 22 -12.93 -0.82 7.57
N GLU A 23 -12.03 -0.69 6.60
CA GLU A 23 -11.54 0.55 6.04
C GLU A 23 -11.17 1.64 7.04
N ALA A 24 -9.98 1.49 7.63
CA ALA A 24 -9.16 2.67 7.91
C ALA A 24 -8.66 3.28 6.59
N ARG A 25 -9.59 3.76 5.74
CA ARG A 25 -9.34 4.71 4.67
C ARG A 25 -9.13 6.08 5.33
N GLY A 26 -8.13 6.15 6.21
CA GLY A 26 -7.71 7.37 6.85
C GLY A 26 -7.07 8.24 5.79
N LYS A 27 -7.80 9.26 5.31
CA LYS A 27 -7.24 10.39 4.58
C LYS A 27 -6.20 11.06 5.47
N SER A 28 -4.98 10.54 5.51
CA SER A 28 -3.82 11.32 5.90
C SER A 28 -3.65 12.33 4.79
N THR A 29 -3.97 13.60 5.01
CA THR A 29 -3.64 14.65 4.05
C THR A 29 -2.15 14.95 4.22
N PRO A 30 -1.25 14.47 3.35
CA PRO A 30 0.12 14.93 3.35
C PRO A 30 0.14 16.43 3.01
N PRO A 31 1.25 17.14 3.30
CA PRO A 31 1.43 18.46 2.73
C PRO A 31 1.48 18.31 1.21
N ALA A 32 0.36 18.59 0.55
CA ALA A 32 0.31 18.66 -0.89
C ALA A 32 1.35 19.70 -1.30
N ALA A 33 2.33 19.30 -2.11
CA ALA A 33 3.15 20.27 -2.82
C ALA A 33 2.18 21.26 -3.48
N LYS A 34 2.35 22.57 -3.22
CA LYS A 34 1.37 23.60 -3.60
C LYS A 34 0.89 23.39 -5.05
N GLY A 35 -0.42 23.19 -5.23
CA GLY A 35 -1.03 22.94 -6.56
C GLY A 35 -1.12 21.47 -6.98
N CYS A 36 -0.84 20.53 -6.10
CA CYS A 36 -1.04 19.09 -6.32
C CYS A 36 -2.25 18.56 -5.55
N VAL A 37 -2.90 17.52 -6.09
CA VAL A 37 -3.98 16.77 -5.44
C VAL A 37 -3.58 15.32 -5.31
N GLU A 38 -3.79 14.73 -4.13
CA GLU A 38 -3.60 13.29 -3.93
C GLU A 38 -4.69 12.51 -4.66
N VAL A 39 -4.27 11.55 -5.49
CA VAL A 39 -5.13 10.65 -6.25
C VAL A 39 -5.33 9.34 -5.48
N SER A 40 -4.25 8.81 -4.93
CA SER A 40 -4.24 7.56 -4.17
C SER A 40 -3.10 7.56 -3.16
N GLY A 41 -3.25 6.79 -2.09
CA GLY A 41 -2.26 6.65 -1.03
C GLY A 41 -2.25 5.24 -0.46
N THR A 42 -1.06 4.75 -0.12
CA THR A 42 -0.85 3.41 0.45
C THR A 42 0.11 3.51 1.64
N ALA A 43 -0.30 2.92 2.77
CA ALA A 43 0.59 2.67 3.89
C ALA A 43 1.59 1.55 3.53
N LEU A 44 2.85 1.74 3.90
CA LEU A 44 3.94 0.82 3.58
C LEU A 44 4.43 0.13 4.85
N ALA A 45 4.83 -1.14 4.70
CA ALA A 45 5.48 -1.86 5.78
C ALA A 45 6.83 -1.20 6.10
N GLY A 46 7.00 -0.77 7.35
CA GLY A 46 8.26 -0.25 7.86
C GLY A 46 9.11 -1.33 8.53
N MET A 47 10.28 -0.94 9.03
CA MET A 47 11.07 -1.80 9.92
C MET A 47 10.45 -1.84 11.32
N ALA A 48 10.54 -2.97 12.01
CA ALA A 48 10.06 -3.10 13.39
C ALA A 48 10.73 -2.05 14.29
N GLY A 49 9.91 -1.29 15.04
CA GLY A 49 10.37 -0.18 15.89
C GLY A 49 10.85 1.06 15.13
N GLY A 50 10.79 1.06 13.79
CA GLY A 50 11.12 2.19 12.94
C GLY A 50 9.93 3.13 12.69
N PRO A 51 10.14 4.24 11.94
CA PRO A 51 9.06 5.13 11.57
C PRO A 51 8.08 4.45 10.60
N ALA A 52 6.84 4.94 10.57
CA ALA A 52 5.87 4.55 9.55
C ALA A 52 6.20 5.22 8.21
N TYR A 53 5.86 4.53 7.12
CA TYR A 53 6.03 5.01 5.75
C TYR A 53 4.72 4.95 4.99
N SER A 54 4.58 5.84 4.04
CA SER A 54 3.48 5.82 3.07
C SER A 54 4.02 6.22 1.70
N ALA A 55 3.29 5.87 0.66
CA ALA A 55 3.48 6.42 -0.65
C ALA A 55 2.17 6.97 -1.19
N ALA A 56 2.26 8.10 -1.90
CA ALA A 56 1.12 8.81 -2.45
C ALA A 56 1.34 9.10 -3.93
N GLU A 57 0.29 8.87 -4.72
CA GLU A 57 0.18 9.34 -6.09
C GLU A 57 -0.40 10.75 -6.08
N LEU A 58 0.37 11.73 -6.57
CA LEU A 58 -0.06 13.13 -6.65
C LEU A 58 -0.22 13.56 -8.10
N LYS A 59 -1.34 14.22 -8.42
CA LYS A 59 -1.55 14.92 -9.68
C LYS A 59 -1.27 16.40 -9.50
N CYS A 60 -0.25 16.89 -10.20
CA CYS A 60 0.23 18.28 -10.16
C CYS A 60 0.06 18.91 -11.55
N GLY A 61 -1.15 19.36 -11.87
CA GLY A 61 -1.52 19.76 -13.23
C GLY A 61 -1.45 18.58 -14.21
N ALA A 62 -0.56 18.66 -15.20
CA ALA A 62 -0.31 17.58 -16.17
C ALA A 62 0.71 16.53 -15.69
N LYS A 63 1.40 16.79 -14.56
CA LYS A 63 2.40 15.86 -14.01
C LYS A 63 1.74 14.90 -13.03
N LEU A 64 2.17 13.64 -13.08
CA LEU A 64 1.87 12.65 -12.07
C LEU A 64 3.15 12.36 -11.28
N LEU A 65 3.07 12.35 -9.96
CA LEU A 65 4.17 12.04 -9.06
C LEU A 65 3.82 10.82 -8.21
N LEU A 66 4.80 9.94 -7.99
CA LEU A 66 4.77 9.01 -6.87
C LEU A 66 5.73 9.55 -5.81
N VAL A 67 5.22 9.79 -4.62
CA VAL A 67 5.93 10.39 -3.49
C VAL A 67 6.05 9.37 -2.39
N LEU A 68 7.27 9.13 -1.92
CA LEU A 68 7.56 8.34 -0.73
C LEU A 68 7.66 9.27 0.48
N GLN A 69 6.99 8.90 1.56
CA GLN A 69 6.84 9.71 2.74
C GLN A 69 7.19 8.93 3.99
N ARG A 70 7.74 9.64 4.96
CA ARG A 70 8.07 9.14 6.30
C ARG A 70 7.30 9.92 7.33
N GLN A 71 6.73 9.24 8.31
CA GLN A 71 6.13 9.89 9.45
C GLN A 71 7.25 10.47 10.34
N THR A 72 7.27 11.79 10.52
CA THR A 72 8.28 12.50 11.32
C THR A 72 7.74 12.99 12.66
N GLY A 73 6.44 12.86 12.90
CA GLY A 73 5.83 13.25 14.16
C GLY A 73 4.33 13.06 14.17
N ARG A 74 3.69 13.74 15.12
CA ARG A 74 2.23 13.84 15.21
C ARG A 74 1.85 15.26 15.62
N ASP A 75 0.73 15.74 15.10
CA ASP A 75 0.04 16.94 15.55
C ASP A 75 -1.30 16.50 16.16
N GLY A 76 -1.33 16.42 17.50
CA GLY A 76 -2.37 15.68 18.22
C GLY A 76 -2.43 14.22 17.77
N ASN A 77 -3.58 13.82 17.23
CA ASN A 77 -3.78 12.45 16.72
C ASN A 77 -3.33 12.28 15.26
N LEU A 78 -3.08 13.36 14.54
CA LEU A 78 -2.78 13.34 13.11
C LEU A 78 -1.29 13.05 12.88
N PRO A 79 -0.93 12.07 12.03
CA PRO A 79 0.45 11.84 11.66
C PRO A 79 0.99 13.02 10.84
N VAL A 80 2.19 13.48 11.17
CA VAL A 80 2.93 14.48 10.38
C VAL A 80 3.89 13.75 9.46
N TRP A 81 3.74 13.97 8.16
CA TRP A 81 4.50 13.31 7.10
C TRP A 81 5.51 14.26 6.46
N SER A 82 6.71 13.75 6.21
CA SER A 82 7.72 14.42 5.39
C SER A 82 7.96 13.63 4.12
N THR A 83 8.04 14.33 2.98
CA THR A 83 8.47 13.73 1.71
C THR A 83 9.96 13.40 1.81
N ILE A 84 10.33 12.17 1.50
CA ILE A 84 11.73 11.70 1.53
C ILE A 84 12.28 11.39 0.13
N ASP A 85 11.43 10.93 -0.79
CA ASP A 85 11.79 10.74 -2.19
C ASP A 85 10.56 10.90 -3.09
N GLN A 86 10.78 11.17 -4.38
CA GLN A 86 9.71 11.26 -5.35
C GLN A 86 10.18 10.95 -6.77
N VAL A 87 9.29 10.40 -7.58
CA VAL A 87 9.52 10.19 -9.01
C VAL A 87 8.39 10.80 -9.83
N THR A 88 8.74 11.44 -10.95
CA THR A 88 7.74 11.88 -11.93
C THR A 88 7.39 10.72 -12.85
N ILE A 89 6.09 10.46 -12.98
CA ILE A 89 5.53 9.42 -13.83
C ILE A 89 5.07 10.07 -15.15
N ALA A 90 5.66 9.60 -16.25
CA ALA A 90 5.18 9.88 -17.59
C ALA A 90 4.42 8.64 -18.10
N LYS A 91 3.10 8.79 -18.29
CA LYS A 91 2.24 7.74 -18.83
C LYS A 91 2.43 7.63 -20.35
N PRO A 92 2.73 6.44 -20.90
CA PRO A 92 2.80 6.25 -22.35
C PRO A 92 1.45 6.47 -23.05
N SER A 93 0.35 6.20 -22.34
CA SER A 93 -1.01 6.48 -22.82
C SER A 93 -1.95 6.73 -21.65
N PRO A 94 -3.14 7.32 -21.87
CA PRO A 94 -4.13 7.56 -20.81
C PRO A 94 -4.59 6.29 -20.09
N ARG A 95 -4.48 5.12 -20.74
CA ARG A 95 -4.84 3.81 -20.17
C ARG A 95 -3.78 3.25 -19.21
N HIS A 96 -2.60 3.86 -19.12
CA HIS A 96 -1.59 3.44 -18.15
C HIS A 96 -1.86 4.06 -16.80
N GLU A 97 -1.75 3.26 -15.75
CA GLU A 97 -2.07 3.62 -14.39
C GLU A 97 -0.96 3.16 -13.45
N LEU A 98 -0.82 3.88 -12.33
CA LEU A 98 0.10 3.48 -11.28
C LEU A 98 -0.54 2.33 -10.51
N LEU A 99 0.04 1.16 -10.66
CA LEU A 99 -0.35 -0.06 -9.98
C LEU A 99 0.29 -0.06 -8.57
N GLN A 100 -0.57 -0.14 -7.56
CA GLN A 100 -0.20 -0.20 -6.15
C GLN A 100 0.51 -1.53 -5.79
N PRO A 101 1.22 -1.61 -4.65
CA PRO A 101 1.97 -2.80 -4.24
C PRO A 101 1.18 -4.10 -4.11
N SER A 102 -0.14 -4.03 -3.97
CA SER A 102 -1.02 -5.21 -3.97
C SER A 102 -1.10 -5.90 -5.33
N TYR A 103 -0.87 -5.18 -6.43
CA TYR A 103 -1.04 -5.71 -7.79
C TYR A 103 0.22 -6.33 -8.37
N CYS A 104 1.40 -5.98 -7.87
CA CYS A 104 2.66 -6.46 -8.43
C CYS A 104 3.68 -6.76 -7.34
N SER A 105 4.40 -7.87 -7.52
CA SER A 105 5.56 -8.24 -6.71
C SER A 105 6.79 -8.43 -7.61
N SER A 106 7.98 -8.46 -6.99
CA SER A 106 9.23 -8.73 -7.69
C SER A 106 9.85 -10.02 -7.20
N SER A 107 10.12 -10.95 -8.13
CA SER A 107 10.89 -12.17 -7.83
C SER A 107 12.30 -11.88 -7.32
N ARG A 108 12.89 -10.73 -7.70
CA ARG A 108 14.23 -10.31 -7.29
C ARG A 108 14.25 -9.59 -5.94
N PHE A 109 13.13 -8.97 -5.57
CA PHE A 109 12.95 -8.21 -4.34
C PHE A 109 11.64 -8.62 -3.65
N PRO A 110 11.52 -9.88 -3.21
CA PRO A 110 10.23 -10.44 -2.76
C PRO A 110 9.69 -9.82 -1.47
N GLN A 111 10.53 -9.07 -0.73
CA GLN A 111 10.17 -8.44 0.54
C GLN A 111 9.89 -6.94 0.40
N ASP A 112 10.11 -6.36 -0.78
CA ASP A 112 9.94 -4.93 -1.00
C ASP A 112 8.57 -4.66 -1.64
N SER A 113 7.91 -3.58 -1.22
CA SER A 113 6.73 -3.08 -1.90
C SER A 113 7.09 -2.56 -3.30
N VAL A 114 6.33 -2.96 -4.32
CA VAL A 114 6.60 -2.61 -5.72
C VAL A 114 5.46 -1.81 -6.31
N PHE A 115 5.76 -0.60 -6.77
CA PHE A 115 4.89 0.17 -7.64
C PHE A 115 5.24 -0.12 -9.09
N SER A 116 4.24 -0.17 -9.96
CA SER A 116 4.51 -0.30 -11.39
C SER A 116 3.56 0.52 -12.26
N LEU A 117 3.97 0.80 -13.48
CA LEU A 117 3.17 1.51 -14.47
C LEU A 117 2.75 0.50 -15.54
N GLY A 118 1.46 0.18 -15.55
CA GLY A 118 0.88 -0.80 -16.47
C GLY A 118 -0.55 -0.45 -16.82
N ARG A 119 -1.27 -1.38 -17.42
CA ARG A 119 -2.68 -1.26 -17.75
C ARG A 119 -3.46 -2.29 -16.95
N MET A 120 -4.52 -1.87 -16.28
CA MET A 120 -5.48 -2.79 -15.71
C MET A 120 -6.45 -3.26 -16.80
N VAL A 121 -6.59 -4.57 -16.97
CA VAL A 121 -7.38 -5.18 -18.05
C VAL A 121 -8.29 -6.25 -17.47
N GLU A 122 -9.60 -6.03 -17.58
CA GLU A 122 -10.61 -7.04 -17.24
C GLU A 122 -10.45 -8.27 -18.15
N GLN A 123 -10.46 -9.44 -17.53
CA GLN A 123 -10.34 -10.75 -18.16
C GLN A 123 -11.73 -11.33 -18.45
N PRO A 124 -11.85 -12.34 -19.32
CA PRO A 124 -13.15 -12.93 -19.65
C PRO A 124 -13.92 -13.53 -18.45
N ASP A 125 -13.22 -13.87 -17.37
CA ASP A 125 -13.79 -14.39 -16.13
C ASP A 125 -14.19 -13.29 -15.12
N GLY A 126 -14.06 -12.02 -15.50
CA GLY A 126 -14.39 -10.85 -14.66
C GLY A 126 -13.27 -10.43 -13.69
N SER A 127 -12.17 -11.18 -13.61
CA SER A 127 -10.99 -10.76 -12.85
C SER A 127 -10.23 -9.64 -13.60
N TYR A 128 -9.43 -8.83 -12.91
CA TYR A 128 -8.57 -7.85 -13.59
C TYR A 128 -7.13 -8.30 -13.61
N ARG A 129 -6.40 -8.12 -14.71
CA ARG A 129 -4.96 -8.36 -14.78
C ARG A 129 -4.22 -7.08 -15.08
N SER A 130 -3.07 -6.93 -14.43
CA SER A 130 -2.08 -5.93 -14.84
C SER A 130 -1.27 -6.42 -16.05
N GLU A 131 -1.43 -5.73 -17.17
CA GLU A 131 -0.75 -6.02 -18.44
C GLU A 131 0.09 -4.83 -18.91
N ASN A 132 0.98 -5.07 -19.89
CA ASN A 132 1.83 -4.02 -20.50
C ASN A 132 2.54 -3.15 -19.46
N VAL A 133 3.20 -3.79 -18.50
CA VAL A 133 3.98 -3.11 -17.47
C VAL A 133 5.27 -2.56 -18.09
N VAL A 134 5.42 -1.25 -18.09
CA VAL A 134 6.51 -0.54 -18.79
C VAL A 134 7.57 0.03 -17.86
N LYS A 135 7.24 0.27 -16.58
CA LYS A 135 8.16 0.79 -15.56
C LYS A 135 7.78 0.22 -14.19
N ALA A 136 8.76 0.12 -13.31
CA ALA A 136 8.51 -0.23 -11.92
C ALA A 136 9.54 0.36 -10.98
N TRP A 137 9.13 0.53 -9.73
CA TRP A 137 9.93 1.04 -8.64
C TRP A 137 9.69 0.18 -7.41
N ARG A 138 10.77 -0.25 -6.76
CA ARG A 138 10.68 -0.82 -5.40
C ARG A 138 10.85 0.29 -4.38
N VAL A 139 10.19 0.13 -3.24
CA VAL A 139 10.46 0.94 -2.06
C VAL A 139 11.65 0.34 -1.31
N ASP A 140 12.82 0.97 -1.40
CA ASP A 140 14.00 0.61 -0.61
C ASP A 140 13.95 1.39 0.71
N ILE A 141 13.21 0.87 1.70
CA ILE A 141 13.03 1.52 3.01
C ILE A 141 14.37 1.76 3.71
N LYS A 142 15.35 0.87 3.56
CA LYS A 142 16.68 1.02 4.19
C LYS A 142 17.43 2.24 3.67
N ARG A 143 17.17 2.64 2.43
CA ARG A 143 17.76 3.81 1.78
C ARG A 143 16.76 4.96 1.58
N GLU A 144 15.56 4.83 2.13
CA GLU A 144 14.48 5.81 2.04
C GLU A 144 14.22 6.32 0.61
N ARG A 145 14.17 5.40 -0.37
CA ARG A 145 14.07 5.77 -1.79
C ARG A 145 13.14 4.89 -2.63
N LEU A 146 12.65 5.47 -3.72
CA LEU A 146 11.98 4.79 -4.83
C LEU A 146 13.04 4.38 -5.85
N ALA A 147 13.48 3.13 -5.79
CA ALA A 147 14.49 2.61 -6.69
C ALA A 147 13.83 2.00 -7.93
N ALA A 148 14.11 2.55 -9.11
CA ALA A 148 13.70 1.93 -10.37
C ALA A 148 14.25 0.51 -10.49
N ILE A 149 13.41 -0.43 -10.93
CA ILE A 149 13.78 -1.83 -11.14
C ILE A 149 13.38 -2.29 -12.55
N PRO A 150 14.07 -3.30 -13.12
CA PRO A 150 13.65 -3.90 -14.37
C PRO A 150 12.24 -4.48 -14.27
N VAL A 151 11.44 -4.33 -15.33
CA VAL A 151 10.12 -4.96 -15.43
C VAL A 151 10.20 -6.48 -15.57
N HIS A 152 11.32 -6.97 -16.10
CA HIS A 152 11.58 -8.40 -16.19
C HIS A 152 11.75 -9.01 -14.79
N GLY A 153 10.92 -10.00 -14.48
CA GLY A 153 10.84 -10.64 -13.16
C GLY A 153 9.78 -10.06 -12.24
N LEU A 154 8.95 -9.11 -12.73
CA LEU A 154 7.73 -8.72 -12.05
C LEU A 154 6.64 -9.78 -12.24
N LEU A 155 5.94 -10.06 -11.15
CA LEU A 155 4.80 -10.95 -11.10
C LEU A 155 3.61 -10.08 -10.70
N CYS A 156 2.83 -9.67 -11.70
CA CYS A 156 1.63 -8.87 -11.47
C CYS A 156 0.39 -9.77 -11.49
N ALA A 157 -0.42 -9.60 -10.46
CA ALA A 157 -1.54 -10.45 -10.15
C ALA A 157 -2.72 -10.22 -11.09
N LEU A 158 -3.56 -11.25 -11.15
CA LEU A 158 -5.00 -11.07 -11.33
C LEU A 158 -5.51 -10.50 -10.01
N ASP A 159 -6.35 -9.48 -10.05
CA ASP A 159 -6.96 -8.79 -8.91
C ASP A 159 -7.25 -9.82 -7.81
N PRO A 160 -6.75 -9.64 -6.58
CA PRO A 160 -7.01 -10.58 -5.49
C PRO A 160 -8.48 -10.52 -5.02
N ALA A 161 -9.43 -10.24 -5.91
CA ALA A 161 -10.86 -10.26 -5.65
C ALA A 161 -11.33 -11.70 -5.37
N ASP A 162 -11.08 -12.15 -4.14
CA ASP A 162 -12.09 -12.53 -3.15
C ASP A 162 -11.49 -12.48 -1.73
#